data_AF-A0A9P7X1M5-F1
#
_entry.id   AF-A0A9P7X1M5-F1
#
_cell.length_a   1.000
_cell.length_b   1.000
_cell.length_c   1.000
_cell.angle_alpha   90.00
_cell.angle_beta   90.00
_cell.angle_gamma   90.00
#
_symmetry.space_group_name_H-M   'P 1'
#
loop_
_entity.id
_entity.type
_entity.pdbx_description
1 polymer ?
#
loop_
_entity_poly.entity_id
_entity_poly.type
_entity_poly.pdbx_seq_one_letter_code
_entity_poly.pdbx_strand_id
1 'polypeptide(L)'
;MAPTPLPDNPYPLNSAFFAAYETCEGVERSNTVVHNGPTPALSGQILGYMLIHAPTDEGRTNVRNEIVSRETEAKLMDLAQFYLDRFIRVFKRATGRTPAEGFHSSQTSFDYEQQLTQQHLDEAPKNHQNARDWALIRDNHRCLITGGLDVNDYERQVALDPAFDTPWTFTNAAHITGLLEFKCRTGRNICKRQK
;
A
#
# COMPACT_ATOMS: atom_id res chain seq x y z
N MET A 1 5.00 9.98 -16.46
CA MET A 1 6.09 9.95 -15.47
C MET A 1 7.11 8.96 -15.99
N ALA A 2 8.28 9.43 -16.44
CA ALA A 2 9.33 8.54 -16.91
C ALA A 2 9.84 7.70 -15.73
N PRO A 3 10.14 6.41 -15.92
CA PRO A 3 10.58 5.58 -14.83
C PRO A 3 11.98 6.02 -14.37
N THR A 4 12.18 6.03 -13.05
CA THR A 4 13.42 6.50 -12.42
C THR A 4 14.50 5.42 -12.58
N PRO A 5 15.73 5.79 -12.99
CA PRO A 5 16.81 4.81 -13.10
C PRO A 5 17.12 4.17 -11.74
N LEU A 6 17.73 2.99 -11.75
CA LEU A 6 18.21 2.36 -10.52
C LEU A 6 19.30 3.24 -9.86
N PRO A 7 19.27 3.40 -8.53
CA PRO A 7 20.37 4.03 -7.79
C PRO A 7 21.62 3.15 -7.77
N ASP A 8 22.73 3.69 -7.26
CA ASP A 8 23.94 2.90 -7.01
C ASP A 8 23.62 1.71 -6.10
N ASN A 9 24.27 0.56 -6.39
CA ASN A 9 24.03 -0.70 -5.71
C ASN A 9 24.24 -0.54 -4.18
N PRO A 10 23.17 -0.67 -3.36
CA PRO A 10 23.24 -0.42 -1.93
C PRO A 10 23.78 -1.63 -1.14
N TYR A 11 24.03 -2.76 -1.80
CA TYR A 11 24.42 -4.00 -1.13
C TYR A 11 25.95 -4.13 -1.00
N PRO A 12 26.45 -4.85 0.02
CA PRO A 12 27.89 -5.12 0.13
C PRO A 12 28.38 -6.03 -1.01
N LEU A 13 29.56 -5.73 -1.57
CA LEU A 13 30.18 -6.40 -2.73
C LEU A 13 30.18 -7.95 -2.64
N ASN A 14 30.31 -8.51 -1.44
CA ASN A 14 30.38 -9.96 -1.22
C ASN A 14 29.03 -10.60 -0.84
N SER A 15 27.92 -9.88 -0.98
CA SER A 15 26.60 -10.42 -0.61
C SER A 15 25.88 -11.02 -1.82
N ALA A 16 25.05 -12.05 -1.56
CA ALA A 16 24.19 -12.63 -2.60
C ALA A 16 23.17 -11.62 -3.19
N PHE A 17 22.87 -10.54 -2.47
CA PHE A 17 22.00 -9.47 -2.97
C PHE A 17 22.72 -8.54 -3.95
N PHE A 18 24.03 -8.37 -3.80
CA PHE A 18 24.84 -7.54 -4.70
C PHE A 18 24.80 -8.09 -6.13
N ALA A 19 25.09 -9.38 -6.30
CA ALA A 19 25.06 -10.03 -7.60
C ALA A 19 23.65 -10.02 -8.24
N ALA A 20 22.59 -10.21 -7.44
CA ALA A 20 21.22 -10.13 -7.94
C ALA A 20 20.87 -8.71 -8.42
N TYR A 21 21.37 -7.68 -7.73
CA TYR A 21 21.18 -6.30 -8.12
C TYR A 21 21.95 -5.94 -9.39
N GLU A 22 23.20 -6.38 -9.53
CA GLU A 22 23.99 -6.19 -10.76
C GLU A 22 23.31 -6.83 -11.98
N THR A 23 22.67 -7.99 -11.81
CA THR A 23 21.85 -8.59 -12.87
C THR A 23 20.72 -7.66 -13.29
N CYS A 24 20.06 -6.98 -12.35
CA CYS A 24 18.99 -6.02 -12.66
C CYS A 24 19.52 -4.80 -13.42
N GLU A 25 20.68 -4.27 -13.01
CA GLU A 25 21.35 -3.17 -13.73
C GLU A 25 21.77 -3.58 -15.15
N GLY A 26 22.23 -4.81 -15.32
CA GLY A 26 22.58 -5.38 -16.62
C GLY A 26 21.38 -5.41 -17.57
N VAL A 27 20.21 -5.83 -17.08
CA VAL A 27 18.96 -5.80 -17.85
C VAL A 27 18.51 -4.36 -18.12
N GLU A 28 18.64 -3.44 -17.16
CA GLU A 28 18.25 -2.04 -17.35
C GLU A 28 19.04 -1.36 -18.48
N ARG A 29 20.34 -1.66 -18.56
CA ARG A 29 21.25 -1.13 -19.59
C ARG A 29 21.10 -1.84 -20.95
N SER A 30 20.36 -2.94 -21.00
CA SER A 30 20.16 -3.69 -22.22
C SER A 30 19.27 -2.95 -23.21
N ASN A 31 19.64 -3.04 -24.49
CA ASN A 31 18.91 -2.45 -25.60
C ASN A 31 18.14 -3.51 -26.41
N THR A 32 17.77 -4.63 -25.78
CA THR A 32 16.95 -5.65 -26.45
C THR A 32 15.62 -5.05 -26.91
N VAL A 33 15.30 -5.28 -28.18
CA VAL A 33 14.06 -4.79 -28.78
C VAL A 33 12.95 -5.78 -28.47
N VAL A 34 11.89 -5.29 -27.83
CA VAL A 34 10.80 -6.12 -27.32
C VAL A 34 9.50 -5.63 -27.95
N HIS A 35 8.75 -6.54 -28.55
CA HIS A 35 7.49 -6.20 -29.21
C HIS A 35 6.28 -6.22 -28.26
N ASN A 36 6.33 -7.04 -27.20
CA ASN A 36 5.26 -7.20 -26.22
C ASN A 36 5.86 -7.33 -24.81
N GLY A 37 5.39 -6.53 -23.85
CA GLY A 37 5.85 -6.57 -22.46
C GLY A 37 6.57 -5.29 -22.01
N PRO A 38 7.24 -5.32 -20.84
CA PRO A 38 7.99 -4.18 -20.35
C PRO A 38 9.28 -4.04 -21.17
N THR A 39 9.80 -2.82 -21.30
CA THR A 39 11.13 -2.63 -21.88
C THR A 39 12.20 -3.23 -20.96
N PRO A 40 13.41 -3.53 -21.45
CA PRO A 40 14.49 -4.05 -20.61
C PRO A 40 14.83 -3.06 -19.49
N ALA A 41 14.91 -1.76 -19.83
CA ALA A 41 15.03 -0.66 -18.89
C ALA A 41 14.01 -0.75 -17.74
N LEU A 42 12.72 -0.84 -18.08
CA LEU A 42 11.65 -0.93 -17.09
C LEU A 42 11.74 -2.24 -16.29
N SER A 43 12.10 -3.35 -16.94
CA SER A 43 12.22 -4.66 -16.30
C SER A 43 13.31 -4.69 -15.24
N GLY A 44 14.50 -4.20 -15.57
CA GLY A 44 15.61 -4.05 -14.62
C GLY A 44 15.23 -3.16 -13.44
N GLN A 45 14.59 -2.01 -13.72
CA GLN A 45 14.10 -1.09 -12.68
C GLN A 45 13.11 -1.76 -11.73
N ILE A 46 12.11 -2.48 -12.25
CA ILE A 46 11.12 -3.16 -11.40
C ILE A 46 11.81 -4.17 -10.48
N LEU A 47 12.66 -5.04 -11.01
CA LEU A 47 13.32 -6.07 -10.21
C LEU A 47 14.27 -5.45 -9.17
N GLY A 48 15.04 -4.43 -9.55
CA GLY A 48 15.94 -3.73 -8.63
C GLY A 48 15.20 -2.97 -7.52
N TYR A 49 14.10 -2.28 -7.82
CA TYR A 49 13.28 -1.63 -6.80
C TYR A 49 12.53 -2.64 -5.92
N MET A 50 12.13 -3.79 -6.45
CA MET A 50 11.56 -4.87 -5.64
C MET A 50 12.58 -5.41 -4.62
N LEU A 51 13.87 -5.49 -4.98
CA LEU A 51 14.94 -5.83 -4.03
C LEU A 51 15.14 -4.76 -2.95
N ILE A 52 15.16 -3.48 -3.34
CA ILE A 52 15.40 -2.37 -2.40
C ILE A 52 14.24 -2.21 -1.42
N HIS A 53 13.01 -2.24 -1.93
CA HIS A 53 11.80 -1.88 -1.18
C HIS A 53 10.98 -3.08 -0.70
N ALA A 54 11.50 -4.30 -0.81
CA ALA A 54 10.85 -5.47 -0.22
C ALA A 54 10.55 -5.22 1.27
N PRO A 55 9.29 -5.34 1.70
CA PRO A 55 8.87 -4.94 3.06
C PRO A 55 9.37 -5.90 4.15
N THR A 56 9.70 -7.13 3.77
CA THR A 56 10.23 -8.16 4.68
C THR A 56 11.53 -8.74 4.14
N ASP A 57 12.40 -9.21 5.03
CA ASP A 57 13.65 -9.86 4.66
C ASP A 57 13.41 -11.17 3.90
N GLU A 58 12.34 -11.89 4.25
CA GLU A 58 11.88 -13.08 3.53
C GLU A 58 11.43 -12.73 2.11
N GLY A 59 10.62 -11.69 1.94
CA GLY A 59 10.19 -11.22 0.62
C GLY A 59 11.38 -10.81 -0.25
N ARG A 60 12.35 -10.11 0.35
CA ARG A 60 13.60 -9.72 -0.33
C ARG A 60 14.42 -10.93 -0.77
N THR A 61 14.54 -11.92 0.11
CA THR A 61 15.22 -13.19 -0.12
C THR A 61 14.55 -13.96 -1.26
N ASN A 62 13.22 -13.97 -1.31
CA ASN A 62 12.45 -14.62 -2.36
C ASN A 62 12.65 -13.94 -3.72
N VAL A 63 12.53 -12.60 -3.78
CA VAL A 63 12.79 -11.82 -5.01
C VAL A 63 14.21 -12.07 -5.52
N ARG A 64 15.21 -12.05 -4.62
CA ARG A 64 16.60 -12.38 -4.98
C ARG A 64 16.72 -13.78 -5.55
N ASN A 65 16.14 -14.80 -4.89
CA ASN A 65 16.19 -16.18 -5.36
C ASN A 65 15.55 -16.33 -6.73
N GLU A 66 14.41 -15.67 -6.97
CA GLU A 66 13.75 -15.67 -8.26
C GLU A 66 14.64 -15.05 -9.34
N ILE A 67 15.25 -13.88 -9.08
CA ILE A 67 16.18 -13.23 -10.03
C ILE A 67 17.35 -14.16 -10.36
N VAL A 68 18.02 -14.71 -9.34
CA VAL A 68 19.19 -15.58 -9.52
C VAL A 68 18.83 -16.89 -10.22
N SER A 69 17.61 -17.40 -10.02
CA SER A 69 17.14 -18.61 -10.70
C SER A 69 16.92 -18.45 -12.21
N ARG A 70 16.89 -17.21 -12.73
CA ARG A 70 16.68 -16.94 -14.16
C ARG A 70 18.00 -16.71 -14.86
N GLU A 71 18.28 -17.60 -15.81
CA GLU A 71 19.54 -17.62 -16.56
C GLU A 71 19.57 -16.65 -17.75
N THR A 72 18.41 -16.21 -18.24
CA THR A 72 18.31 -15.40 -19.45
C THR A 72 17.58 -14.10 -19.19
N GLU A 73 17.98 -13.06 -19.93
CA GLU A 73 17.33 -11.75 -19.89
C GLU A 73 15.82 -11.86 -20.19
N ALA A 74 15.44 -12.65 -21.20
CA ALA A 74 14.03 -12.89 -21.52
C ALA A 74 13.23 -13.43 -20.31
N LYS A 75 13.80 -14.39 -19.56
CA LYS A 75 13.17 -14.93 -18.35
C LYS A 75 13.09 -13.90 -17.22
N LEU A 76 14.05 -12.99 -17.12
CA LEU A 76 14.01 -11.87 -16.17
C LEU A 76 12.94 -10.84 -16.56
N MET A 77 12.77 -10.59 -17.85
CA MET A 77 11.71 -9.72 -18.35
C MET A 77 10.32 -10.31 -18.13
N ASP A 78 10.15 -11.62 -18.33
CA ASP A 78 8.91 -12.33 -17.98
C ASP A 78 8.62 -12.23 -16.48
N LEU A 79 9.65 -12.31 -15.63
CA LEU A 79 9.52 -12.13 -14.19
C LEU A 79 9.07 -10.70 -13.84
N ALA A 80 9.67 -9.68 -14.47
CA ALA A 80 9.25 -8.30 -14.28
C ALA A 80 7.80 -8.06 -14.72
N GLN A 81 7.39 -8.66 -15.85
CA GLN A 81 6.01 -8.62 -16.32
C GLN A 81 5.05 -9.29 -15.33
N PHE A 82 5.44 -10.42 -14.73
CA PHE A 82 4.67 -11.08 -13.69
C PHE A 82 4.45 -10.17 -12.47
N TYR A 83 5.52 -9.53 -11.97
CA TYR A 83 5.40 -8.58 -10.85
C TYR A 83 4.56 -7.34 -11.20
N LEU A 84 4.67 -6.84 -12.43
CA LEU A 84 3.82 -5.76 -12.91
C LEU A 84 2.35 -6.15 -12.85
N ASP A 85 1.98 -7.30 -13.40
CA ASP A 85 0.58 -7.69 -13.54
C ASP A 85 -0.05 -8.16 -12.25
N ARG A 86 0.70 -8.89 -11.42
CA ARG A 86 0.17 -9.49 -10.20
C ARG A 86 0.31 -8.62 -8.97
N PHE A 87 1.33 -7.76 -8.92
CA PHE A 87 1.62 -6.96 -7.74
C PHE A 87 1.32 -5.48 -8.01
N ILE A 88 2.05 -4.85 -8.95
CA ILE A 88 2.01 -3.40 -9.12
C ILE A 88 0.67 -2.92 -9.72
N ARG A 89 0.11 -3.65 -10.69
CA ARG A 89 -1.12 -3.27 -11.41
C ARG A 89 -2.33 -3.24 -10.49
N VAL A 90 -2.37 -4.09 -9.47
CA VAL A 90 -3.46 -4.12 -8.47
C VAL A 90 -3.54 -2.78 -7.75
N PHE A 91 -2.41 -2.23 -7.32
CA PHE A 91 -2.35 -0.93 -6.64
C PHE A 91 -2.64 0.25 -7.56
N LYS A 92 -2.32 0.15 -8.86
CA LYS A 92 -2.66 1.18 -9.84
C LYS A 92 -4.15 1.20 -10.22
N ARG A 93 -4.87 0.08 -10.11
CA ARG A 93 -6.31 0.01 -10.41
C ARG A 93 -7.19 0.53 -9.27
N ALA A 94 -6.65 0.61 -8.05
CA ALA A 94 -7.39 1.08 -6.88
C ALA A 94 -7.74 2.58 -6.90
N THR A 95 -7.34 3.33 -7.93
CA THR A 95 -7.71 4.74 -8.10
C THR A 95 -9.11 4.94 -8.71
N GLY A 96 -9.81 3.86 -9.10
CA GLY A 96 -11.22 3.92 -9.51
C GLY A 96 -12.16 3.90 -8.32
N ARG A 97 -13.41 4.41 -8.49
CA ARG A 97 -14.49 4.13 -7.54
C ARG A 97 -14.57 2.61 -7.36
N THR A 98 -14.54 2.12 -6.12
CA THR A 98 -14.94 0.75 -5.80
C THR A 98 -16.26 0.50 -6.53
N PRO A 99 -16.33 -0.49 -7.44
CA PRO A 99 -17.60 -0.84 -8.07
C PRO A 99 -18.62 -1.06 -6.97
N ALA A 100 -19.84 -0.54 -7.15
CA ALA A 100 -20.93 -0.88 -6.26
C ALA A 100 -21.01 -2.42 -6.15
N GLU A 101 -21.17 -2.93 -4.94
CA GLU A 101 -21.25 -4.37 -4.71
C GLU A 101 -22.27 -4.98 -5.66
N GLY A 102 -21.78 -5.81 -6.58
CA GLY A 102 -22.64 -6.55 -7.47
C GLY A 102 -23.33 -7.63 -6.66
N PHE A 103 -24.65 -7.58 -6.57
CA PHE A 103 -25.46 -8.65 -5.99
C PHE A 103 -25.18 -9.95 -6.77
N HIS A 104 -24.31 -10.80 -6.23
CA HIS A 104 -24.07 -12.12 -6.82
C HIS A 104 -25.06 -13.12 -6.22
N SER A 105 -25.91 -13.71 -7.06
CA SER A 105 -26.96 -14.65 -6.67
C SER A 105 -26.38 -16.06 -6.45
N SER A 106 -25.65 -16.24 -5.35
CA SER A 106 -25.12 -17.56 -4.95
C SER A 106 -25.22 -17.74 -3.43
N GLN A 107 -26.46 -17.90 -2.98
CA GLN A 107 -26.97 -18.61 -1.79
C GLN A 107 -26.02 -19.75 -1.31
N THR A 108 -25.82 -20.05 -0.02
CA THR A 108 -26.84 -20.59 0.91
C THR A 108 -26.40 -20.53 2.39
N SER A 109 -27.05 -19.67 3.18
CA SER A 109 -27.65 -19.91 4.53
C SER A 109 -28.30 -18.60 5.01
N PHE A 110 -28.77 -17.81 4.04
CA PHE A 110 -28.98 -16.38 4.17
C PHE A 110 -30.13 -16.07 5.14
N ASP A 111 -31.17 -16.88 5.20
CA ASP A 111 -32.39 -16.47 5.92
C ASP A 111 -32.20 -16.41 7.46
N TYR A 112 -31.35 -17.26 8.05
CA TYR A 112 -31.08 -17.24 9.50
C TYR A 112 -30.12 -16.12 9.90
N GLU A 113 -29.06 -15.92 9.11
CA GLU A 113 -28.12 -14.81 9.27
C GLU A 113 -28.79 -13.46 8.95
N GLN A 114 -29.70 -13.42 7.97
CA GLN A 114 -30.45 -12.24 7.57
C GLN A 114 -31.39 -11.82 8.69
N GLN A 115 -32.07 -12.74 9.37
CA GLN A 115 -32.93 -12.39 10.50
C GLN A 115 -32.14 -11.85 11.70
N LEU A 116 -30.96 -12.42 11.98
CA LEU A 116 -30.05 -11.96 13.04
C LEU A 116 -29.40 -10.60 12.71
N THR A 117 -29.09 -10.40 11.42
CA THR A 117 -28.50 -9.17 10.87
C THR A 117 -29.55 -8.05 10.76
N GLN A 118 -30.80 -8.36 10.39
CA GLN A 118 -31.89 -7.39 10.30
C GLN A 118 -32.28 -6.81 11.67
N GLN A 119 -32.05 -7.56 12.75
CA GLN A 119 -32.31 -7.10 14.11
C GLN A 119 -31.23 -6.12 14.63
N HIS A 120 -30.07 -6.03 13.97
CA HIS A 120 -28.90 -5.32 14.50
C HIS A 120 -28.21 -4.34 13.54
N LEU A 121 -28.67 -4.20 12.28
CA LEU A 121 -28.06 -3.25 11.34
C LEU A 121 -28.92 -1.99 11.16
N ASP A 122 -28.45 -0.90 11.74
CA ASP A 122 -28.77 0.43 11.22
C ASP A 122 -28.39 0.51 9.73
N GLU A 123 -29.17 1.26 8.94
CA GLU A 123 -29.02 1.34 7.48
C GLU A 123 -27.59 1.73 7.09
N ALA A 124 -26.89 0.89 6.32
CA ALA A 124 -25.50 1.14 5.95
C ALA A 124 -25.28 2.55 5.35
N PRO A 125 -24.16 3.22 5.69
CA PRO A 125 -23.95 4.61 5.31
C PRO A 125 -23.82 4.75 3.79
N LYS A 126 -24.75 5.48 3.18
CA LYS A 126 -24.87 5.63 1.70
C LYS A 126 -23.82 6.56 1.08
N ASN A 127 -23.02 7.23 1.88
CA ASN A 127 -21.99 8.14 1.41
C ASN A 127 -20.73 8.05 2.27
N HIS A 128 -19.59 8.42 1.66
CA HIS A 128 -18.27 8.34 2.30
C HIS A 128 -18.16 9.15 3.60
N GLN A 129 -18.85 10.30 3.67
CA GLN A 129 -18.80 11.15 4.85
C GLN A 129 -19.48 10.48 6.05
N ASN A 130 -20.68 9.93 5.87
CA ASN A 130 -21.40 9.19 6.88
C ASN A 130 -20.61 7.95 7.32
N ALA A 131 -20.00 7.23 6.38
CA ALA A 131 -19.17 6.06 6.70
C ALA A 131 -17.96 6.45 7.57
N ARG A 132 -17.32 7.58 7.26
CA ARG A 132 -16.23 8.13 8.08
C ARG A 132 -16.71 8.53 9.47
N ASP A 133 -17.81 9.25 9.56
CA ASP A 133 -18.34 9.73 10.85
C ASP A 133 -18.76 8.55 11.74
N TRP A 134 -19.35 7.51 11.16
CA TRP A 134 -19.73 6.29 11.88
C TRP A 134 -18.51 5.50 12.36
N ALA A 135 -17.47 5.40 11.53
CA ALA A 135 -16.21 4.77 11.92
C ALA A 135 -15.53 5.55 13.07
N LEU A 136 -15.53 6.89 13.01
CA LEU A 136 -15.02 7.72 14.10
C LEU A 136 -15.78 7.49 15.39
N ILE A 137 -17.12 7.48 15.36
CA ILE A 137 -17.94 7.23 16.55
C ILE A 137 -17.66 5.84 17.13
N ARG A 138 -17.62 4.81 16.28
CA ARG A 138 -17.34 3.42 16.68
C ARG A 138 -16.00 3.31 17.40
N ASP A 139 -14.99 4.03 16.92
CA ASP A 139 -13.62 3.97 17.45
C ASP A 139 -13.34 5.06 18.52
N ASN A 140 -14.40 5.69 19.06
CA ASN A 140 -14.32 6.80 20.03
C ASN A 140 -13.37 7.92 19.59
N HIS A 141 -13.44 8.27 18.31
CA HIS A 141 -12.61 9.23 17.61
C HIS A 141 -11.10 8.92 17.70
N ARG A 142 -10.71 7.68 17.99
CA ARG A 142 -9.31 7.26 18.13
C ARG A 142 -8.89 6.33 17.01
N CYS A 143 -7.62 6.44 16.62
CA CYS A 143 -6.98 5.48 15.76
C CYS A 143 -6.83 4.14 16.49
N LEU A 144 -7.38 3.07 15.93
CA LEU A 144 -7.29 1.72 16.51
C LEU A 144 -5.84 1.21 16.69
N ILE A 145 -4.89 1.74 15.93
CA ILE A 145 -3.48 1.28 15.97
C ILE A 145 -2.67 2.09 16.97
N THR A 146 -2.80 3.42 16.95
CA THR A 146 -1.95 4.31 17.76
C THR A 146 -2.63 4.79 19.04
N GLY A 147 -3.94 4.61 19.18
CA GLY A 147 -4.76 5.19 20.25
C GLY A 147 -4.94 6.71 20.16
N GLY A 148 -4.30 7.35 19.18
CA GLY A 148 -4.32 8.80 19.01
C GLY A 148 -5.69 9.31 18.57
N LEU A 149 -6.11 10.44 19.12
CA LEU A 149 -7.39 11.07 18.85
C LEU A 149 -7.40 11.75 17.46
N ASP A 150 -8.53 11.79 16.77
CA ASP A 150 -8.67 12.53 15.51
C ASP A 150 -8.39 14.02 15.73
N VAL A 151 -7.67 14.64 14.80
CA VAL A 151 -7.28 16.06 14.90
C VAL A 151 -8.46 16.99 15.18
N ASN A 152 -9.62 16.79 14.55
CA ASN A 152 -10.76 17.68 14.74
C ASN A 152 -11.36 17.51 16.14
N ASP A 153 -11.30 16.30 16.68
CA ASP A 153 -11.80 16.03 18.02
C ASP A 153 -10.80 16.49 19.09
N TYR A 154 -9.50 16.33 18.85
CA TYR A 154 -8.44 16.89 19.69
C TYR A 154 -8.55 18.41 19.80
N GLU A 155 -8.71 19.12 18.68
CA GLU A 155 -8.88 20.58 18.69
C GLU A 155 -10.12 21.01 19.47
N ARG A 156 -11.23 20.26 19.38
CA ARG A 156 -12.44 20.51 20.18
C ARG A 156 -12.18 20.31 21.67
N GLN A 157 -11.47 19.24 22.05
CA GLN A 157 -11.18 18.95 23.46
C GLN A 157 -10.21 19.97 24.06
N VAL A 158 -9.17 20.39 23.32
CA VAL A 158 -8.25 21.47 23.75
C VAL A 158 -8.97 22.81 23.88
N ALA A 159 -9.96 23.10 23.04
CA ALA A 159 -10.75 24.32 23.16
C ALA A 159 -11.63 24.34 24.43
N LEU A 160 -12.05 23.17 24.93
CA LEU A 160 -12.82 23.03 26.17
C LEU A 160 -11.91 23.00 27.41
N ASP A 161 -10.77 22.31 27.31
CA ASP A 161 -9.77 22.20 28.36
C ASP A 161 -8.37 22.39 27.77
N PRO A 162 -7.75 23.58 27.94
CA PRO A 162 -6.40 23.84 27.47
C PRO A 162 -5.31 22.96 28.11
N ALA A 163 -5.60 22.28 29.21
CA ALA A 163 -4.69 21.32 29.84
C ALA A 163 -4.81 19.91 29.25
N PHE A 164 -5.72 19.68 28.29
CA PHE A 164 -5.92 18.40 27.64
C PHE A 164 -4.70 18.01 26.81
N ASP A 165 -3.97 16.97 27.26
CA ASP A 165 -2.82 16.42 26.58
C ASP A 165 -3.04 14.93 26.27
N THR A 166 -3.21 14.64 24.98
CA THR A 166 -3.39 13.29 24.46
C THR A 166 -2.79 13.25 23.06
N PRO A 167 -2.11 12.15 22.68
CA PRO A 167 -1.63 11.98 21.31
C PRO A 167 -2.78 12.12 20.31
N TRP A 168 -2.55 12.85 19.23
CA TRP A 168 -3.53 13.02 18.15
C TRP A 168 -2.94 12.61 16.79
N THR A 169 -3.82 12.32 15.83
CA THR A 169 -3.46 11.91 14.48
C THR A 169 -4.51 12.37 13.47
N PHE A 170 -4.14 12.44 12.19
CA PHE A 170 -5.10 12.63 11.11
C PHE A 170 -5.78 11.29 10.82
N THR A 171 -7.11 11.21 10.99
CA THR A 171 -7.84 9.99 10.66
C THR A 171 -8.32 10.05 9.21
N ASN A 172 -7.78 9.17 8.38
CA ASN A 172 -8.34 8.87 7.06
C ASN A 172 -9.21 7.62 7.16
N ALA A 173 -10.39 7.64 6.53
CA ALA A 173 -11.41 6.59 6.64
C ALA A 173 -11.04 5.24 5.96
N ALA A 174 -9.77 5.02 5.61
CA ALA A 174 -9.35 3.91 4.76
C ALA A 174 -8.43 2.94 5.51
N HIS A 175 -8.98 2.09 6.37
CA HIS A 175 -8.24 0.97 6.94
C HIS A 175 -9.09 -0.30 7.05
N ILE A 176 -9.59 -0.78 5.90
CA ILE A 176 -9.83 -2.21 5.67
C ILE A 176 -9.10 -2.57 4.37
N THR A 177 -7.80 -2.80 4.48
CA THR A 177 -6.94 -3.69 3.68
C THR A 177 -5.49 -3.22 3.88
N GLY A 178 -4.63 -4.16 4.26
CA GLY A 178 -3.27 -3.87 4.68
C GLY A 178 -2.45 -3.24 3.57
N LEU A 179 -1.95 -2.03 3.82
CA LEU A 179 -0.63 -1.63 3.36
C LEU A 179 0.04 -0.71 4.38
N LEU A 180 1.21 -1.17 4.80
CA LEU A 180 2.18 -0.47 5.62
C LEU A 180 2.74 0.72 4.85
N GLU A 181 2.18 1.91 5.07
CA GLU A 181 2.98 3.14 5.13
C GLU A 181 2.49 3.99 6.30
N PHE A 182 3.03 3.69 7.47
CA PHE A 182 2.88 4.54 8.66
C PHE A 182 3.75 5.79 8.49
N LYS A 183 3.16 6.88 7.98
CA LYS A 183 3.55 8.23 8.43
C LYS A 183 2.57 8.69 9.48
N CYS A 184 2.72 8.14 10.69
CA CYS A 184 2.24 8.82 11.88
C CYS A 184 3.12 10.07 12.05
N ARG A 185 2.67 11.21 11.51
CA ARG A 185 3.25 12.51 11.87
C ARG A 185 2.80 12.82 13.29
N THR A 186 3.55 12.34 14.27
CA THR A 186 3.48 12.85 15.64
C THR A 186 3.85 14.33 15.59
N GLY A 187 2.87 15.19 15.82
CA GLY A 187 3.00 16.64 15.73
C GLY A 187 3.83 17.22 16.87
N ARG A 188 5.16 17.10 16.80
CA ARG A 188 6.08 18.08 17.39
C ARG A 188 6.79 18.77 16.24
N ASN A 189 6.06 19.56 15.45
CA ASN A 189 6.61 20.68 14.67
C ASN A 189 5.46 21.48 14.06
N ILE A 190 5.33 22.71 14.55
CA ILE A 190 4.39 23.74 14.13
C ILE A 190 4.70 24.11 12.67
N CYS A 191 3.78 23.83 11.74
CA CYS A 191 3.85 24.36 10.38
C CYS A 191 2.75 25.40 10.18
N LYS A 192 3.19 26.67 10.12
CA LYS A 192 2.39 27.82 9.68
C LYS A 192 1.91 27.60 8.25
N ARG A 193 0.62 27.83 8.00
CA ARG A 193 0.06 28.06 6.65
C ARG A 193 0.75 29.28 6.04
N GLN A 194 1.40 29.11 4.89
CA GLN A 194 1.61 30.24 3.96
C GLN A 194 0.49 30.22 2.94
N LYS A 195 0.02 31.43 2.62
CA LYS A 195 -1.16 31.76 1.83
C LYS A 195 -1.08 31.27 0.39
#